data_AF-A0A9X9WNR9-F1
#
_entry.id   AF-A0A9X9WNR9-F1
#
_cell.length_a   1.000
_cell.length_b   1.000
_cell.length_c   1.000
_cell.angle_alpha   90.00
_cell.angle_beta   90.00
_cell.angle_gamma   90.00
#
_symmetry.space_group_name_H-M   'P 1'
#
loop_
_entity.id
_entity.type
_entity.pdbx_description
1 polymer ?
#
loop_
_entity_poly.entity_id
_entity_poly.type
_entity_poly.pdbx_seq_one_letter_code
_entity_poly.pdbx_strand_id
1 'polypeptide(L)'
;MRRRGAEFGPLDAGLLADPLAFLSAEHARQRALLRHLERVARAPGAPGTVALARALAGWLGGELPRHLAAEAHCLHPRLAPADRASALARLDRLLQAAREDREAVLAGLRLVAAHHPPLPGFGAAVLRFAEALRRLLAFEESDILPIARQALAPDDLAEVGAEIARRTVGIDLLQRSKPD
;
A
#
# COMPACT_ATOMS: atom_id res chain seq x y z
N MET A 1 15.16 -25.97 -3.50
CA MET A 1 13.91 -25.23 -3.20
C MET A 1 14.24 -23.74 -3.17
N ARG A 2 13.71 -22.92 -4.09
CA ARG A 2 13.95 -21.47 -4.11
C ARG A 2 13.12 -20.81 -3.01
N ARG A 3 13.76 -19.98 -2.18
CA ARG A 3 13.13 -19.18 -1.12
C ARG A 3 11.90 -18.45 -1.68
N ARG A 4 10.72 -18.67 -1.07
CA ARG A 4 9.55 -17.80 -1.20
C ARG A 4 9.89 -16.48 -0.50
N GLY A 5 10.61 -15.60 -1.17
CA GLY A 5 10.81 -14.21 -0.75
C GLY A 5 9.91 -13.33 -1.59
N ALA A 6 9.21 -12.40 -0.95
CA ALA A 6 8.37 -11.41 -1.61
C ALA A 6 9.11 -10.81 -2.82
N GLU A 7 8.51 -10.88 -4.00
CA GLU A 7 9.07 -10.34 -5.26
C GLU A 7 9.34 -8.82 -5.15
N PHE A 8 8.74 -8.19 -4.14
CA PHE A 8 8.99 -6.84 -3.68
C PHE A 8 9.40 -6.92 -2.21
N GLY A 9 10.69 -6.77 -1.92
CA GLY A 9 11.21 -6.89 -0.56
C GLY A 9 10.55 -5.89 0.41
N PRO A 10 10.47 -6.23 1.70
CA PRO A 10 9.98 -5.29 2.71
C PRO A 10 10.93 -4.10 2.83
N LEU A 11 10.40 -2.96 3.29
CA LEU A 11 11.23 -1.82 3.66
C LEU A 11 12.05 -2.13 4.92
N ASP A 12 13.16 -1.40 5.06
CA ASP A 12 13.95 -1.45 6.28
C ASP A 12 13.14 -0.88 7.47
N ALA A 13 12.96 -1.70 8.51
CA ALA A 13 12.30 -1.28 9.73
C ALA A 13 13.08 -0.18 10.46
N GLY A 14 14.39 -0.03 10.21
CA GLY A 14 15.20 1.08 10.72
C GLY A 14 14.69 2.47 10.28
N LEU A 15 13.94 2.55 9.18
CA LEU A 15 13.30 3.80 8.75
C LEU A 15 12.21 4.28 9.71
N LEU A 16 11.67 3.43 10.59
CA LEU A 16 10.62 3.82 11.54
C LEU A 16 11.11 4.77 12.64
N ALA A 17 12.43 5.03 12.72
CA ALA A 17 12.98 6.15 13.49
C ALA A 17 12.54 7.52 12.93
N ASP A 18 12.20 7.61 11.65
CA ASP A 18 11.48 8.71 11.02
C ASP A 18 10.22 8.13 10.33
N PRO A 19 9.07 8.09 11.02
CA PRO A 19 7.86 7.47 10.48
C PRO A 19 7.39 8.11 9.18
N LEU A 20 7.63 9.41 8.97
CA LEU A 20 7.20 10.08 7.74
C LEU A 20 8.11 9.68 6.57
N ALA A 21 9.41 9.49 6.80
CA ALA A 21 10.31 8.92 5.80
C ALA A 21 9.96 7.46 5.47
N PHE A 22 9.60 6.65 6.47
CA PHE A 22 9.11 5.29 6.24
C PHE A 22 7.85 5.27 5.35
N LEU A 23 6.85 6.09 5.67
CA LEU A 23 5.62 6.19 4.87
C LEU A 23 5.92 6.65 3.44
N SER A 24 6.79 7.64 3.26
CA SER A 24 7.17 8.11 1.93
C SER A 24 7.90 7.04 1.10
N ALA A 25 8.77 6.25 1.73
CA ALA A 25 9.39 5.09 1.09
C ALA A 25 8.36 4.02 0.68
N GLU A 26 7.34 3.81 1.51
CA GLU A 26 6.25 2.87 1.22
C GLU A 26 5.38 3.36 0.06
N HIS A 27 5.07 4.66 -0.01
CA HIS A 27 4.40 5.26 -1.15
C HIS A 27 5.21 5.11 -2.44
N ALA A 28 6.53 5.30 -2.38
CA ALA A 28 7.41 5.08 -3.53
C ALA A 28 7.37 3.61 -4.01
N ARG A 29 7.40 2.66 -3.06
CA ARG A 29 7.25 1.22 -3.34
C ARG A 29 5.90 0.92 -3.99
N GLN A 30 4.80 1.47 -3.47
CA GLN A 30 3.47 1.30 -4.03
C GLN A 30 3.35 1.87 -5.44
N ARG A 31 3.91 3.05 -5.71
CA ARG A 31 3.98 3.59 -7.08
C ARG A 31 4.73 2.67 -8.05
N ALA A 32 5.77 1.96 -7.57
CA ALA A 32 6.47 0.95 -8.38
C ALA A 32 5.58 -0.27 -8.67
N LEU A 33 4.87 -0.76 -7.65
CA LEU A 33 3.92 -1.87 -7.76
C LEU A 33 2.80 -1.57 -8.76
N LEU A 34 2.29 -0.34 -8.79
CA LEU A 34 1.29 0.09 -9.78
C LEU A 34 1.78 -0.06 -11.22
N ARG A 35 3.05 0.23 -11.51
CA ARG A 35 3.62 0.03 -12.86
C ARG A 35 3.63 -1.45 -13.25
N HIS A 36 3.94 -2.33 -12.29
CA HIS A 36 3.89 -3.77 -12.52
C HIS A 36 2.47 -4.29 -12.72
N LEU A 37 1.50 -3.74 -11.97
CA LEU A 37 0.09 -4.06 -12.11
C LEU A 37 -0.43 -3.72 -13.52
N GLU A 38 -0.11 -2.52 -14.02
CA GLU A 38 -0.48 -2.11 -15.37
C GLU A 38 0.19 -2.96 -16.46
N ARG A 39 1.43 -3.42 -16.21
CA ARG A 39 2.10 -4.37 -17.11
C ARG A 39 1.35 -5.70 -17.19
N VAL A 40 0.89 -6.24 -16.07
CA VAL A 40 0.04 -7.45 -16.04
C VAL A 40 -1.28 -7.23 -16.77
N ALA A 41 -1.91 -6.07 -16.59
CA ALA A 41 -3.15 -5.72 -17.29
C ALA A 41 -2.99 -5.65 -18.81
N ARG A 42 -1.85 -5.13 -19.30
CA ARG A 42 -1.57 -5.03 -20.75
C ARG A 42 -1.26 -6.38 -21.39
N ALA A 43 -0.63 -7.31 -20.66
CA ALA A 43 -0.20 -8.59 -21.20
C ALA A 43 -0.36 -9.74 -20.18
N PRO A 44 -1.61 -10.13 -19.83
CA PRO A 44 -1.89 -11.12 -18.79
C PRO A 44 -1.33 -12.52 -19.10
N GLY A 45 -1.11 -12.85 -20.37
CA GLY A 45 -0.54 -14.13 -20.81
C GLY A 45 0.97 -14.12 -21.08
N ALA A 46 1.67 -13.00 -20.87
CA ALA A 46 3.10 -12.94 -21.15
C ALA A 46 3.94 -13.82 -20.19
N PRO A 47 5.12 -14.29 -20.62
CA PRO A 47 6.03 -15.03 -19.74
C PRO A 47 6.36 -14.26 -18.47
N GLY A 48 6.34 -14.94 -17.32
CA GLY A 48 6.62 -14.35 -16.00
C GLY A 48 5.43 -13.62 -15.36
N THR A 49 4.34 -13.35 -16.10
CA THR A 49 3.17 -12.64 -15.56
C THR A 49 2.47 -13.40 -14.43
N VAL A 50 2.50 -14.72 -14.42
CA VAL A 50 1.87 -15.54 -13.36
C VAL A 50 2.52 -15.32 -11.99
N ALA A 51 3.86 -15.33 -11.94
CA ALA A 51 4.59 -15.10 -10.69
C ALA A 51 4.32 -13.67 -10.19
N LEU A 52 4.42 -12.71 -11.10
CA LEU A 52 4.16 -11.30 -10.83
C LEU A 52 2.71 -11.05 -10.35
N ALA A 53 1.72 -11.67 -10.99
CA ALA A 53 0.32 -11.55 -10.60
C ALA A 53 0.08 -12.13 -9.20
N ARG A 54 0.78 -13.21 -8.83
CA ARG A 54 0.72 -13.78 -7.48
C ARG A 54 1.31 -12.82 -6.44
N ALA A 55 2.46 -12.20 -6.72
CA ALA A 55 3.06 -11.21 -5.83
C ALA A 55 2.17 -9.98 -5.68
N LEU A 56 1.63 -9.45 -6.79
CA LEU A 56 0.70 -8.32 -6.79
C LEU A 56 -0.61 -8.64 -6.06
N ALA A 57 -1.13 -9.87 -6.17
CA ALA A 57 -2.31 -10.30 -5.41
C ALA A 57 -2.03 -10.33 -3.90
N GLY A 58 -0.84 -10.78 -3.49
CA GLY A 58 -0.39 -10.75 -2.10
C GLY A 58 -0.28 -9.33 -1.55
N TRP A 59 0.33 -8.43 -2.32
CA TRP A 59 0.40 -7.02 -1.96
C TRP A 59 -0.99 -6.38 -1.86
N LEU A 60 -1.81 -6.50 -2.91
CA LEU A 60 -3.12 -5.85 -3.01
C LEU A 60 -4.11 -6.36 -1.96
N GLY A 61 -4.08 -7.65 -1.67
CA GLY A 61 -4.98 -8.29 -0.71
C GLY A 61 -4.50 -8.26 0.74
N GLY A 62 -3.22 -7.94 0.99
CA GLY A 62 -2.62 -8.08 2.32
C GLY A 62 -1.80 -6.89 2.78
N GLU A 63 -0.82 -6.45 1.98
CA GLU A 63 0.08 -5.35 2.37
C GLU A 63 -0.59 -3.98 2.26
N LEU A 64 -1.19 -3.65 1.12
CA LEU A 64 -1.82 -2.36 0.90
C LEU A 64 -2.93 -2.06 1.92
N PRO A 65 -3.89 -2.96 2.21
CA PRO A 65 -4.91 -2.71 3.22
C PRO A 65 -4.33 -2.51 4.63
N ARG A 66 -3.24 -3.22 4.97
CA ARG A 66 -2.56 -3.06 6.26
C ARG A 66 -1.86 -1.70 6.37
N HIS A 67 -1.21 -1.25 5.31
CA HIS A 67 -0.61 0.08 5.27
C HIS A 67 -1.65 1.19 5.43
N LEU A 68 -2.71 1.18 4.60
CA LEU A 68 -3.79 2.18 4.69
C LEU A 68 -4.46 2.17 6.07
N ALA A 69 -4.63 0.98 6.68
CA ALA A 69 -5.14 0.87 8.04
C ALA A 69 -4.15 1.44 9.07
N ALA A 70 -2.84 1.21 8.92
CA ALA A 70 -1.85 1.77 9.83
C ALA A 70 -1.89 3.30 9.81
N GLU A 71 -1.94 3.93 8.64
CA GLU A 71 -2.04 5.39 8.52
C GLU A 71 -3.33 5.93 9.14
N ALA A 72 -4.46 5.30 8.83
CA ALA A 72 -5.76 5.69 9.38
C ALA A 72 -5.86 5.58 10.90
N HIS A 73 -5.12 4.66 11.53
CA HIS A 73 -5.15 4.49 12.98
C HIS A 73 -4.06 5.29 13.69
N CYS A 74 -2.87 5.39 13.10
CA CYS A 74 -1.70 5.94 13.79
C CYS A 74 -1.49 7.40 13.43
N LEU A 75 -1.65 7.79 12.15
CA LEU A 75 -1.32 9.14 11.71
C LEU A 75 -2.55 10.05 11.69
N HIS A 76 -3.62 9.66 10.99
CA HIS A 76 -4.74 10.56 10.69
C HIS A 76 -5.44 11.14 11.94
N PRO A 77 -5.66 10.39 13.04
CA PRO A 77 -6.31 10.93 14.23
C PRO A 77 -5.52 12.06 14.90
N ARG A 78 -4.20 12.08 14.72
CA ARG A 78 -3.31 13.11 15.28
C ARG A 78 -3.31 14.41 14.48
N LEU A 79 -3.95 14.44 13.30
CA LEU A 79 -4.01 15.61 12.41
C LEU A 79 -5.29 16.46 12.58
N ALA A 80 -6.07 16.26 13.65
CA ALA A 80 -7.46 16.72 13.75
C ALA A 80 -7.75 17.97 14.61
N PRO A 81 -7.17 19.16 14.34
CA PRO A 81 -7.82 20.44 14.65
C PRO A 81 -8.63 21.00 13.46
N ALA A 82 -9.52 21.95 13.76
CA ALA A 82 -10.54 22.47 12.83
C ALA A 82 -9.97 23.09 11.54
N ASP A 83 -8.75 23.61 11.57
CA ASP A 83 -8.04 24.21 10.43
C ASP A 83 -7.64 23.18 9.35
N ARG A 84 -7.66 21.88 9.68
CA ARG A 84 -7.26 20.79 8.77
C ARG A 84 -8.45 19.96 8.24
N ALA A 85 -9.68 20.31 8.63
CA ALA A 85 -10.89 19.56 8.28
C ALA A 85 -11.08 19.39 6.75
N SER A 86 -10.74 20.39 5.95
CA SER A 86 -10.84 20.30 4.48
C SER A 86 -9.87 19.27 3.88
N ALA A 87 -8.64 19.21 4.38
CA ALA A 87 -7.65 18.24 3.94
C ALA A 87 -8.05 16.81 4.32
N LEU A 88 -8.53 16.60 5.55
CA LEU A 88 -9.03 15.30 6.00
C LEU A 88 -10.28 14.85 5.22
N ALA A 89 -11.23 15.75 4.96
CA ALA A 89 -12.38 15.42 4.12
C ALA A 89 -11.98 15.07 2.68
N ARG A 90 -10.92 15.68 2.14
CA ARG A 90 -10.36 15.31 0.83
C ARG A 90 -9.65 13.96 0.87
N LEU A 91 -8.90 13.67 1.94
CA LEU A 91 -8.26 12.39 2.17
C LEU A 91 -9.28 11.26 2.16
N ASP A 92 -10.39 11.41 2.89
CA ASP A 92 -11.46 10.42 2.94
C ASP A 92 -12.06 10.10 1.57
N ARG A 93 -12.28 11.13 0.73
CA ARG A 93 -12.77 10.94 -0.65
C ARG A 93 -11.77 10.17 -1.50
N LEU A 94 -10.47 10.46 -1.37
CA LEU A 94 -9.42 9.77 -2.12
C LEU A 94 -9.25 8.31 -1.66
N LEU A 95 -9.34 8.07 -0.35
CA LEU A 95 -9.35 6.71 0.23
C LEU A 95 -10.55 5.90 -0.27
N GLN A 96 -11.73 6.52 -0.35
CA GLN A 96 -12.91 5.85 -0.89
C GLN A 96 -12.72 5.48 -2.37
N ALA A 97 -12.26 6.42 -3.20
CA ALA A 97 -11.97 6.16 -4.61
C ALA A 97 -10.92 5.05 -4.81
N ALA A 98 -9.90 4.98 -3.94
CA ALA A 98 -8.87 3.94 -3.98
C ALA A 98 -9.38 2.54 -3.58
N ARG A 99 -10.62 2.40 -3.09
CA ARG A 99 -11.24 1.11 -2.71
C ARG A 99 -12.13 0.52 -3.81
N GLU A 100 -12.75 1.35 -4.64
CA GLU A 100 -13.85 0.96 -5.54
C GLU A 100 -13.51 -0.23 -6.46
N ASP A 101 -12.36 -0.17 -7.15
CA ASP A 101 -11.95 -1.21 -8.11
C ASP A 101 -11.05 -2.30 -7.51
N ARG A 102 -10.68 -2.20 -6.22
CA ARG A 102 -9.66 -3.05 -5.61
C ARG A 102 -10.01 -4.54 -5.70
N GLU A 103 -11.25 -4.91 -5.37
CA GLU A 103 -11.69 -6.31 -5.36
C GLU A 103 -11.77 -6.89 -6.78
N ALA A 104 -12.20 -6.10 -7.77
CA ALA A 104 -12.21 -6.51 -9.17
C ALA A 104 -10.79 -6.77 -9.70
N VAL A 105 -9.84 -5.90 -9.35
CA VAL A 105 -8.42 -6.08 -9.68
C VAL A 105 -7.87 -7.34 -8.99
N LEU A 106 -8.15 -7.53 -7.69
CA LEU A 106 -7.68 -8.69 -6.94
C LEU A 106 -8.21 -10.00 -7.51
N ALA A 107 -9.49 -10.05 -7.91
CA ALA A 107 -10.09 -11.21 -8.56
C ALA A 107 -9.39 -11.52 -9.89
N GLY A 108 -9.14 -10.51 -10.73
CA GLY A 108 -8.43 -10.69 -11.99
C GLY A 108 -6.98 -11.17 -11.80
N LEU A 109 -6.25 -10.62 -10.83
CA LEU A 109 -4.90 -11.08 -10.50
C LEU A 109 -4.86 -12.53 -10.04
N ARG A 110 -5.85 -12.97 -9.25
CA ARG A 110 -5.95 -14.37 -8.79
C ARG A 110 -6.17 -15.34 -9.95
N LEU A 111 -6.98 -14.97 -10.95
CA LEU A 111 -7.14 -15.77 -12.17
C LEU A 111 -5.84 -15.88 -12.96
N VAL A 112 -5.16 -14.75 -13.20
CA VAL A 112 -3.87 -14.73 -13.91
C VAL A 112 -2.82 -15.55 -13.15
N ALA A 113 -2.77 -15.45 -11.83
CA ALA A 113 -1.87 -16.23 -10.97
C ALA A 113 -2.16 -17.75 -10.98
N ALA A 114 -3.36 -18.14 -11.41
CA ALA A 114 -3.82 -19.52 -11.59
C ALA A 114 -3.76 -19.98 -13.07
N HIS A 115 -3.08 -19.25 -13.95
CA HIS A 115 -3.01 -19.52 -15.39
C HIS A 115 -4.36 -19.46 -16.12
N HIS A 116 -5.32 -18.71 -15.58
CA HIS A 116 -6.59 -18.43 -16.23
C HIS A 116 -6.61 -17.03 -16.84
N PRO A 117 -7.36 -16.81 -17.93
CA PRO A 117 -7.61 -15.47 -18.43
C PRO A 117 -8.33 -14.64 -17.35
N PRO A 118 -7.99 -13.35 -17.19
CA PRO A 118 -8.70 -12.48 -16.26
C PRO A 118 -10.14 -12.22 -16.74
N LEU A 119 -10.99 -11.74 -15.83
CA LEU A 119 -12.36 -11.35 -16.16
C LEU A 119 -12.39 -10.20 -17.20
N PRO A 120 -13.44 -10.12 -18.04
CA PRO A 120 -13.69 -8.95 -18.87
C PRO A 120 -13.64 -7.66 -18.05
N GLY A 121 -12.98 -6.64 -18.57
CA GLY A 121 -12.83 -5.36 -17.87
C GLY A 121 -11.69 -5.29 -16.85
N PHE A 122 -10.94 -6.37 -16.59
CA PHE A 122 -9.79 -6.37 -15.69
C PHE A 122 -8.80 -5.24 -15.97
N GLY A 123 -8.43 -5.03 -17.24
CA GLY A 123 -7.50 -3.97 -17.61
C GLY A 123 -8.04 -2.57 -17.28
N ALA A 124 -9.32 -2.33 -17.52
CA ALA A 124 -9.96 -1.05 -17.19
C ALA A 124 -10.03 -0.83 -15.67
N ALA A 125 -10.36 -1.86 -14.90
CA ALA A 125 -10.34 -1.82 -13.44
C ALA A 125 -8.94 -1.52 -12.89
N VAL A 126 -7.90 -2.14 -13.46
CA VAL A 126 -6.50 -1.86 -13.10
C VAL A 126 -6.14 -0.39 -13.34
N LEU A 127 -6.50 0.17 -14.49
CA LEU A 127 -6.17 1.57 -14.81
C LEU A 127 -6.88 2.54 -13.87
N ARG A 128 -8.17 2.33 -13.58
CA ARG A 128 -8.93 3.16 -12.64
C ARG A 128 -8.38 3.06 -11.22
N PHE A 129 -8.11 1.84 -10.74
CA PHE A 129 -7.51 1.60 -9.44
C PHE A 129 -6.13 2.26 -9.32
N ALA A 130 -5.25 2.07 -10.31
CA ALA A 130 -3.91 2.63 -10.29
C ALA A 130 -3.93 4.15 -10.29
N GLU A 131 -4.82 4.76 -11.06
CA GLU A 131 -5.02 6.21 -11.07
C GLU A 131 -5.58 6.73 -9.73
N ALA A 132 -6.57 6.06 -9.16
CA ALA A 132 -7.10 6.44 -7.84
C ALA A 132 -6.03 6.36 -6.74
N LEU A 133 -5.26 5.27 -6.70
CA LEU A 133 -4.19 5.12 -5.71
C LEU A 133 -3.05 6.13 -5.95
N ARG A 134 -2.68 6.45 -7.20
CA ARG A 134 -1.70 7.52 -7.49
C ARG A 134 -2.14 8.86 -6.93
N ARG A 135 -3.41 9.22 -7.10
CA ARG A 135 -3.94 10.50 -6.60
C ARG A 135 -3.96 10.55 -5.08
N LEU A 136 -4.30 9.46 -4.42
CA LEU A 136 -4.20 9.33 -2.97
C LEU A 136 -2.75 9.54 -2.51
N LEU A 137 -1.81 8.74 -3.02
CA LEU A 137 -0.40 8.81 -2.63
C LEU A 137 0.22 10.18 -2.94
N ALA A 138 -0.15 10.80 -4.06
CA ALA A 138 0.31 12.14 -4.39
C ALA A 138 -0.18 13.17 -3.37
N PHE A 139 -1.45 13.11 -3.00
CA PHE A 139 -2.03 13.99 -1.99
C PHE A 139 -1.45 13.76 -0.60
N GLU A 140 -1.18 12.50 -0.22
CA GLU A 140 -0.53 12.20 1.04
C GLU A 140 0.89 12.78 1.10
N GLU A 141 1.68 12.64 0.04
CA GLU A 141 3.02 13.24 -0.04
C GLU A 141 3.00 14.77 -0.04
N SER A 142 2.07 15.41 -0.77
CA SER A 142 2.07 16.86 -0.95
C SER A 142 1.36 17.62 0.16
N ASP A 143 0.42 16.99 0.85
CA ASP A 143 -0.44 17.65 1.83
C ASP A 143 -0.36 16.97 3.19
N ILE A 144 -0.64 15.67 3.29
CA ILE A 144 -0.78 14.98 4.60
C ILE A 144 0.55 14.85 5.35
N LEU A 145 1.61 14.36 4.71
CA LEU A 145 2.92 14.22 5.37
C LEU A 145 3.53 15.59 5.74
N PRO A 146 3.45 16.65 4.92
CA PRO A 146 3.83 17.99 5.33
C PRO A 146 3.01 18.53 6.51
N ILE A 147 1.69 18.33 6.50
CA ILE A 147 0.82 18.71 7.63
C ILE A 147 1.28 17.98 8.91
N ALA A 148 1.50 16.67 8.83
CA ALA A 148 1.98 15.89 9.98
C ALA A 148 3.32 16.40 10.51
N ARG A 149 4.28 16.69 9.62
CA ARG A 149 5.59 17.23 9.99
C ARG A 149 5.51 18.58 10.70
N GLN A 150 4.56 19.42 10.33
CA GLN A 150 4.36 20.74 10.93
C GLN A 150 3.54 20.68 12.22
N ALA A 151 2.62 19.72 12.32
CA ALA A 151 1.63 19.66 13.39
C ALA A 151 2.05 18.81 14.59
N LEU A 152 2.89 17.79 14.39
CA LEU A 152 3.21 16.79 15.41
C LEU A 152 4.54 17.10 16.10
N ALA A 153 4.57 16.95 17.43
CA ALA A 153 5.80 17.03 18.18
C ALA A 153 6.70 15.82 17.87
N PRO A 154 8.02 15.91 18.12
CA PRO A 154 8.92 14.77 17.93
C PRO A 154 8.48 13.51 18.69
N ASP A 155 7.94 13.67 19.90
CA ASP A 155 7.45 12.55 20.72
C ASP A 155 6.20 11.90 20.09
N ASP A 156 5.27 12.69 19.55
CA ASP A 156 4.10 12.17 18.83
C ASP A 156 4.53 11.38 17.58
N LEU A 157 5.55 11.85 16.85
CA LEU A 157 6.10 11.13 15.71
C LEU A 157 6.76 9.82 16.14
N ALA A 158 7.52 9.81 17.24
CA ALA A 158 8.09 8.59 17.78
C ALA A 158 7.00 7.56 18.13
N GLU A 159 5.88 8.00 18.73
CA GLU A 159 4.73 7.14 19.00
C GLU A 159 4.10 6.58 17.71
N VAL A 160 3.90 7.42 16.69
CA VAL A 160 3.39 7.00 15.38
C VAL A 160 4.29 5.91 14.80
N GLY A 161 5.61 6.09 14.83
CA GLY A 161 6.58 5.09 14.35
C GLY A 161 6.45 3.76 15.10
N ALA A 162 6.32 3.80 16.43
CA ALA A 162 6.15 2.61 17.24
C ALA A 162 4.81 1.90 16.98
N GLU A 163 3.72 2.65 16.77
CA GLU A 163 2.40 2.10 16.43
C GLU A 163 2.37 1.46 15.04
N ILE A 164 2.96 2.12 14.03
CA ILE A 164 3.13 1.56 12.70
C ILE A 164 3.93 0.27 12.80
N ALA A 165 5.07 0.26 13.51
CA ALA A 165 5.90 -0.92 13.70
C ALA A 165 5.09 -2.11 14.25
N ARG A 166 4.28 -1.90 15.30
CA ARG A 166 3.45 -2.97 15.88
C ARG A 166 2.43 -3.53 14.88
N ARG A 167 1.88 -2.68 14.01
CA ARG A 167 0.83 -3.06 13.05
C ARG A 167 1.37 -3.63 11.74
N THR A 168 2.59 -3.27 11.34
CA THR A 168 3.22 -3.73 10.09
C THR A 168 4.21 -4.88 10.31
N VAL A 169 4.99 -4.86 11.40
CA VAL A 169 6.04 -5.85 11.72
C VAL A 169 5.53 -7.01 12.58
N GLY A 170 4.38 -6.86 13.25
CA GLY A 170 3.80 -7.85 14.18
C GLY A 170 3.48 -9.25 13.63
N ILE A 171 3.75 -9.53 12.34
CA ILE A 171 3.64 -10.88 11.75
C ILE A 171 4.96 -11.35 11.11
N ASP A 172 5.93 -10.48 10.83
CA ASP A 172 7.19 -10.89 10.20
C ASP A 172 8.13 -11.59 11.19
N LEU A 173 8.02 -11.28 12.49
CA LEU A 173 8.68 -12.03 13.57
C LEU A 173 8.03 -13.41 13.81
N LEU A 174 6.75 -13.59 13.47
CA LEU A 174 6.07 -14.89 13.55
C LEU A 174 6.31 -15.77 12.30
N GLN A 175 6.67 -15.18 11.16
CA GLN A 175 7.07 -15.93 9.97
C GLN A 175 8.56 -16.34 9.98
N ARG A 176 9.40 -15.70 10.81
CA ARG A 176 10.80 -16.10 11.03
C ARG A 176 11.00 -17.14 12.14
N SER A 177 9.96 -17.42 12.95
CA SER A 177 10.08 -18.23 14.17
C SER A 177 9.47 -19.63 14.07
N LYS A 178 9.27 -20.17 12.86
CA LYS A 178 9.02 -21.60 12.70
C LYS A 178 10.35 -22.30 12.40
N PRO A 179 11.01 -22.96 13.39
CA PRO A 179 12.05 -23.91 13.07
C PRO A 179 11.43 -25.10 12.32
N ASP A 180 12.24 -25.71 11.45
CA ASP A 180 11.90 -26.89 10.64
C ASP A 180 11.38 -28.06 11.49
#